data_AF-A0A4W3K4U9-F1
#
_entry.id   AF-A0A4W3K4U9-F1
#
_cell.length_a   1.000
_cell.length_b   1.000
_cell.length_c   1.000
_cell.angle_alpha   90.00
_cell.angle_beta   90.00
_cell.angle_gamma   90.00
#
_symmetry.space_group_name_H-M   'P 1'
#
loop_
_entity.id
_entity.type
_entity.pdbx_description
1 polymer ?
#
loop_
_entity_poly.entity_id
_entity_poly.type
_entity_poly.pdbx_seq_one_letter_code
_entity_poly.pdbx_strand_id
1 'polypeptide(L)' 'MCPDPGVPENGKRTGSDIRVGASLQFSCDDSYVLQGSKSITCQKVTDTLAAWSDHRPFCRGKSSKRTFTTGGNLQ' A
#
# COMPACT_ATOMS: atom_id res chain seq x y z
N MET A 1 -12.69 9.05 15.35
CA MET A 1 -11.84 7.90 14.95
C MET A 1 -11.91 7.77 13.43
N CYS A 2 -10.90 7.20 12.79
CA CYS A 2 -10.95 6.98 11.35
C CYS A 2 -11.63 5.63 11.04
N PRO A 3 -12.27 5.48 9.87
CA PRO A 3 -12.83 4.18 9.44
C PRO A 3 -11.71 3.18 9.19
N ASP A 4 -11.94 1.88 9.40
CA ASP A 4 -10.90 0.88 9.12
C ASP A 4 -10.57 0.86 7.61
N PRO A 5 -9.32 1.19 7.21
CA PRO A 5 -8.94 1.12 5.81
C PRO A 5 -8.88 -0.32 5.31
N GLY A 6 -8.80 -1.34 6.17
CA GLY A 6 -8.65 -2.74 5.79
C GLY A 6 -7.24 -3.09 5.30
N VAL A 7 -7.08 -4.30 4.76
CA VAL A 7 -5.80 -4.83 4.28
C VAL A 7 -5.79 -4.84 2.74
N PRO A 8 -4.70 -4.38 2.08
CA PRO A 8 -4.59 -4.47 0.63
C PRO A 8 -4.52 -5.93 0.17
N GLU A 9 -5.13 -6.22 -0.97
CA GLU A 9 -5.01 -7.53 -1.62
C GLU A 9 -3.55 -7.81 -2.00
N ASN A 10 -3.05 -9.04 -1.81
CA ASN A 10 -1.64 -9.42 -2.02
C ASN A 10 -0.66 -8.55 -1.20
N GLY A 11 -1.08 -8.19 0.01
CA GLY A 11 -0.29 -7.38 0.92
C GLY A 11 -0.70 -7.55 2.37
N LYS A 12 -0.07 -6.74 3.22
CA LYS A 12 -0.17 -6.82 4.67
C LYS A 12 -0.31 -5.41 5.25
N ARG A 13 -0.94 -5.35 6.41
CA ARG A 13 -1.06 -4.14 7.22
C ARG A 13 -0.44 -4.40 8.58
N THR A 14 0.33 -3.43 9.06
CA THR A 14 0.92 -3.41 10.40
C THR A 14 0.27 -2.30 11.23
N GLY A 15 -0.14 -2.64 12.45
CA GLY A 15 -0.91 -1.77 13.34
C GLY A 15 -2.42 -2.04 13.23
N SER A 16 -3.15 -1.74 14.30
CA SER A 16 -4.61 -1.92 14.39
C SER A 16 -5.33 -0.73 15.01
N ASP A 17 -4.62 0.26 15.55
CA ASP A 17 -5.23 1.45 16.13
C ASP A 17 -5.71 2.41 15.02
N ILE A 18 -6.91 2.95 15.23
CA ILE A 18 -7.63 3.83 14.31
C ILE A 18 -8.03 5.15 15.01
N ARG A 19 -7.49 5.40 16.20
CA ARG A 19 -7.61 6.67 16.91
C ARG A 19 -6.78 7.75 16.23
N VAL A 20 -7.15 9.01 16.49
CA VAL A 20 -6.39 10.16 16.00
C VAL A 20 -4.96 10.08 16.52
N GLY A 21 -3.98 10.27 15.62
CA GLY A 21 -2.55 10.12 15.88
C GLY A 21 -2.00 8.72 15.62
N ALA A 22 -2.86 7.71 15.47
CA ALA A 22 -2.41 6.36 15.09
C ALA A 22 -1.95 6.31 13.64
N SER A 23 -0.94 5.49 13.37
CA SER A 23 -0.43 5.23 12.02
C SER A 23 -0.53 3.75 11.68
N LEU A 24 -0.94 3.47 10.44
CA LEU A 24 -0.99 2.14 9.86
C LEU A 24 0.03 2.06 8.73
N GLN A 25 0.81 0.98 8.71
CA GLN A 25 1.80 0.73 7.68
C GLN A 25 1.36 -0.41 6.78
N PHE A 26 1.73 -0.33 5.50
CA PHE A 26 1.36 -1.32 4.49
C PHE A 26 2.58 -1.83 3.73
N SER A 27 2.53 -3.10 3.40
CA SER A 27 3.51 -3.78 2.57
C SER A 27 2.81 -4.70 1.58
N CYS A 28 3.48 -5.05 0.49
CA CYS A 28 2.99 -6.07 -0.45
C CYS A 28 3.75 -7.38 -0.28
N ASP A 29 3.10 -8.46 -0.69
CA ASP A 29 3.73 -9.78 -0.77
C ASP A 29 4.81 -9.82 -1.86
N ASP A 30 5.60 -10.89 -1.84
CA ASP A 30 6.63 -11.12 -2.84
C ASP A 30 6.00 -11.15 -4.25
N SER A 31 6.72 -10.59 -5.22
CA SER A 31 6.25 -10.37 -6.59
C SER A 31 5.21 -9.25 -6.76
N TYR A 32 4.88 -8.47 -5.73
CA TYR A 32 4.04 -7.27 -5.85
C TYR A 32 4.80 -6.00 -5.46
N VAL A 33 4.30 -4.85 -5.91
CA VAL A 33 4.83 -3.53 -5.62
C VAL A 33 3.71 -2.67 -5.06
N LEU A 34 3.96 -2.06 -3.91
CA LEU A 34 3.02 -1.14 -3.28
C LEU A 34 2.85 0.10 -4.16
N GLN A 35 1.60 0.47 -4.44
CA GLN A 35 1.22 1.68 -5.14
C GLN A 35 0.45 2.57 -4.17
N GLY A 36 0.95 3.80 -3.99
CA GLY A 36 0.44 4.77 -3.01
C GLY A 36 1.31 4.83 -1.75
N SER A 37 0.73 5.34 -0.66
CA SER A 37 1.44 5.59 0.59
C SER A 37 1.74 4.31 1.37
N LYS A 38 3.00 4.16 1.80
CA LYS A 38 3.45 3.05 2.68
C LYS A 38 2.90 3.14 4.09
N SER A 39 2.50 4.34 4.52
CA SER A 39 1.94 4.57 5.84
C SER A 39 0.88 5.66 5.75
N ILE A 40 -0.20 5.51 6.49
CA ILE A 40 -1.25 6.52 6.64
C ILE A 40 -1.47 6.80 8.12
N THR A 41 -1.82 8.03 8.46
CA THR A 41 -2.01 8.47 9.85
C THR A 41 -3.41 9.02 10.02
N CYS A 42 -4.10 8.65 11.10
CA CYS A 42 -5.44 9.15 11.37
C CYS A 42 -5.32 10.58 11.90
N GLN A 43 -5.79 11.54 11.12
CA GLN A 43 -5.69 12.97 11.43
C GLN A 43 -7.06 13.53 11.79
N LYS A 44 -7.07 14.48 12.72
CA LYS A 44 -8.25 15.28 13.02
C LYS A 44 -8.43 16.27 11.88
N VAL A 45 -9.55 16.19 11.18
CA VAL A 45 -9.90 17.11 10.07
C VAL A 45 -10.72 18.27 10.60
N THR A 46 -11.67 17.98 11.50
CA THR A 46 -12.47 18.98 12.23
C THR A 46 -12.66 18.53 13.67
N ASP A 47 -13.35 19.31 14.50
CA ASP A 47 -13.60 18.92 15.89
C ASP A 47 -14.41 17.63 16.04
N THR A 48 -15.19 17.27 15.04
CA THR A 48 -16.04 16.07 15.03
C THR A 48 -15.59 15.00 14.03
N LEU A 49 -14.72 15.35 13.06
CA LEU A 49 -14.31 14.48 11.97
C LEU A 49 -12.82 14.13 12.03
N ALA A 50 -12.51 12.86 11.86
CA ALA A 50 -11.16 12.37 11.63
C ALA A 50 -11.10 11.55 10.34
N ALA A 51 -10.02 11.69 9.58
CA ALA A 51 -9.78 10.96 8.35
C ALA A 51 -8.32 10.54 8.25
N TRP A 52 -8.05 9.50 7.46
CA TRP A 52 -6.67 9.11 7.17
C TRP A 52 -5.99 10.16 6.28
N SER A 53 -4.68 10.33 6.49
CA SER A 53 -3.84 11.22 5.70
C SER A 53 -3.76 10.85 4.22
N ASP A 54 -4.05 9.58 3.89
CA ASP A 54 -4.12 9.07 2.52
C ASP A 54 -5.05 7.83 2.47
N HIS A 55 -5.39 7.38 1.27
CA HIS A 55 -6.16 6.17 1.05
C HIS A 55 -5.35 4.89 1.30
N ARG A 56 -6.05 3.76 1.47
CA ARG A 56 -5.41 2.44 1.52
C ARG A 56 -4.66 2.21 0.19
N PRO A 57 -3.36 1.87 0.21
CA PRO A 57 -2.62 1.56 -1.00
C PRO A 57 -3.09 0.23 -1.61
N PHE A 58 -2.61 -0.07 -2.82
CA PHE A 58 -2.86 -1.35 -3.48
C PHE A 58 -1.56 -1.98 -3.97
N CYS A 59 -1.55 -3.31 -4.07
CA CYS A 59 -0.40 -4.07 -4.52
C CYS A 59 -0.55 -4.45 -5.99
N ARG A 60 0.40 -4.02 -6.83
CA ARG A 60 0.41 -4.37 -8.26
C ARG A 60 1.49 -5.41 -8.52
N GLY A 61 1.15 -6.47 -9.25
CA GLY A 61 2.12 -7.48 -9.64
C GLY A 61 3.32 -6.85 -10.35
N LYS A 62 4.53 -7.26 -9.98
CA LYS A 62 5.75 -6.94 -10.71
C LYS A 62 5.55 -7.52 -12.10
N SER A 63 5.47 -6.67 -13.12
CA SER A 63 5.65 -7.14 -14.48
C SER A 63 7.09 -7.61 -14.55
N SER A 64 7.32 -8.91 -14.35
CA SER A 64 8.52 -9.54 -14.83
C SER A 64 8.48 -9.29 -16.33
N LYS A 65 9.18 -8.24 -16.79
CA LYS A 65 9.59 -8.14 -18.18
C LYS A 65 10.38 -9.41 -18.38
N ARG A 66 9.69 -10.43 -18.88
CA ARG A 66 10.29 -11.62 -19.41
C ARG A 66 11.10 -11.05 -20.56
N THR A 67 12.38 -10.74 -20.31
CA THR A 67 13.30 -10.37 -21.35
C THR A 67 13.32 -11.60 -22.23
N PHE A 68 12.53 -11.57 -23.30
CA PHE A 68 12.74 -12.46 -24.40
C PHE A 68 14.12 -12.06 -24.89
N THR A 69 15.15 -12.75 -24.42
CA THR A 69 16.41 -12.87 -25.13
C THR A 69 16.02 -13.51 -26.46
N THR A 70 15.59 -12.67 -27.41
CA THR A 70 15.63 -13.07 -28.82
C THR A 70 17.07 -13.47 -29.02
N GLY A 71 17.31 -14.77 -29.16
CA GLY A 71 18.58 -15.30 -29.64
C GLY A 71 18.83 -14.72 -31.02
N GLY A 72 19.45 -13.54 -31.08
CA GLY A 72 20.06 -13.00 -32.27
C GLY A 72 21.50 -13.45 -32.27
N ASN A 73 21.76 -14.56 -32.96
CA ASN A 73 23.10 -14.94 -33.36
C ASN A 73 23.67 -13.79 -34.23
N LEU A 74 24.75 -13.16 -33.78
CA LEU A 74 25.58 -12.34 -34.65
C LEU A 74 26.91 -13.08 -34.84
N GLN A 75 26.93 -13.96 -35.84
CA GLN A 75 28.11 -14.48 -36.49
C GLN A 75 27.86 -14.50 -38.00
#